data_AF-A0A1H1JJY4-F1
#
_entry.id   AF-A0A1H1JJY4-F1
#
_cell.length_a   1.000
_cell.length_b   1.000
_cell.length_c   1.000
_cell.angle_alpha   90.00
_cell.angle_beta   90.00
_cell.angle_gamma   90.00
#
_symmetry.space_group_name_H-M   'P 1'
#
loop_
_entity.id
_entity.type
_entity.pdbx_description
1 polymer ?
#
loop_
_entity_poly.entity_id
_entity_poly.type
_entity_poly.pdbx_seq_one_letter_code
_entity_poly.pdbx_strand_id
1 'polypeptide(L)' 'MTDEFTVESRTAEAITVRHVAHGHRYVFYVTQEPHRRLLCVGPVQTGGKTSLPRSAFQTAARAFAEREARKAGLIE' A
#
# COMPACT_ATOMS: atom_id res chain seq x y z
N MET A 1 7.93 4.64 17.76
CA MET A 1 8.10 4.81 16.30
C MET A 1 6.69 4.91 15.74
N THR A 2 6.29 6.07 15.24
CA THR A 2 4.98 6.22 14.60
C THR A 2 5.16 5.74 13.17
N ASP A 3 4.51 4.63 12.81
CA ASP A 3 4.55 4.16 11.42
C ASP A 3 4.02 5.26 10.50
N GLU A 4 4.81 5.64 9.50
CA GLU A 4 4.49 6.69 8.51
C GLU A 4 3.23 6.34 7.71
N PHE A 5 2.93 5.05 7.64
CA PHE A 5 1.77 4.46 6.96
C PHE A 5 0.97 3.61 7.94
N THR A 6 -0.34 3.56 7.70
CA THR A 6 -1.26 2.64 8.39
C THR A 6 -2.02 1.80 7.39
N VAL A 7 -2.32 0.56 7.73
CA VAL A 7 -3.22 -0.29 6.94
C VAL A 7 -4.65 0.17 7.20
N GLU A 8 -5.32 0.68 6.17
CA GLU A 8 -6.72 1.08 6.23
C GLU A 8 -7.65 -0.11 5.93
N SER A 9 -7.26 -0.96 4.98
CA SER A 9 -7.98 -2.19 4.65
C SER A 9 -7.02 -3.26 4.16
N ARG A 10 -7.33 -4.52 4.47
CA ARG A 10 -6.57 -5.69 4.04
C ARG A 10 -7.53 -6.81 3.68
N THR A 11 -7.57 -7.18 2.41
CA THR A 11 -8.35 -8.29 1.87
C THR A 11 -7.44 -9.29 1.15
N ALA A 12 -7.99 -10.42 0.73
CA ALA A 12 -7.26 -11.41 -0.08
C ALA A 12 -6.84 -10.86 -1.45
N GLU A 13 -7.53 -9.84 -1.95
CA GLU A 13 -7.38 -9.29 -3.30
C GLU A 13 -6.63 -7.95 -3.31
N ALA A 14 -6.65 -7.21 -2.20
CA ALA A 14 -6.04 -5.89 -2.14
C ALA A 14 -5.64 -5.46 -0.72
N ILE A 15 -4.65 -4.58 -0.65
CA ILE A 15 -4.22 -3.90 0.57
C ILE A 15 -4.28 -2.40 0.32
N THR A 16 -5.00 -1.70 1.18
CA THR A 16 -5.08 -0.24 1.17
C THR A 16 -4.28 0.31 2.35
N VAL A 17 -3.30 1.13 2.05
CA VAL A 17 -2.47 1.81 3.05
C VAL A 17 -2.62 3.31 2.94
N ARG A 18 -2.68 3.97 4.08
CA ARG A 18 -2.86 5.41 4.21
C ARG A 18 -1.61 6.02 4.82
N HIS A 19 -1.09 7.05 4.17
CA HIS A 19 -0.03 7.88 4.74
C HIS A 19 -0.62 8.71 5.88
N VAL A 20 -0.02 8.68 7.08
CA VAL A 20 -0.57 9.34 8.27
C VAL A 20 -0.49 10.87 8.17
N ALA A 21 0.69 11.41 7.82
CA ALA A 21 0.91 12.86 7.73
C ALA A 21 0.17 13.55 6.57
N HIS A 22 0.10 12.88 5.42
CA HIS A 22 -0.45 13.48 4.19
C HIS A 22 -1.85 12.95 3.85
N GLY A 23 -2.26 11.78 4.35
CA GLY A 23 -3.57 11.21 4.04
C GLY A 23 -3.70 10.67 2.62
N HIS A 24 -2.59 10.50 1.89
CA HIS A 24 -2.58 9.76 0.64
C HIS A 24 -2.98 8.31 0.89
N ARG A 25 -3.88 7.76 0.08
CA ARG A 25 -4.26 6.35 0.12
C ARG A 25 -3.73 5.63 -1.10
N TYR A 26 -2.98 4.57 -0.86
CA TYR A 26 -2.41 3.72 -1.87
C TYR A 26 -3.10 2.37 -1.80
N VAL A 27 -3.68 1.94 -2.93
CA VAL A 27 -4.23 0.58 -3.07
C VAL A 27 -3.20 -0.26 -3.81
N PHE A 28 -2.94 -1.46 -3.29
CA PHE A 28 -2.08 -2.46 -3.91
C PHE A 28 -2.89 -3.74 -4.10
N TYR A 29 -2.99 -4.23 -5.33
CA TYR A 29 -3.72 -5.47 -5.62
C TYR A 29 -2.81 -6.67 -5.43
N VAL A 30 -3.34 -7.71 -4.81
CA VAL A 30 -2.69 -9.02 -4.75
C VAL A 30 -3.00 -9.73 -6.05
N THR A 31 -1.98 -9.94 -6.88
CA THR A 31 -2.09 -10.70 -8.12
C THR A 31 -1.38 -12.04 -7.96
N GLN A 32 -2.03 -13.09 -8.45
CA GLN A 32 -1.46 -14.42 -8.50
C GLN A 32 -0.79 -14.63 -9.86
N GLU A 33 0.54 -14.67 -9.87
CA GLU A 33 1.32 -15.20 -10.99
C GLU A 33 1.44 -16.73 -10.87
N PRO A 34 1.77 -17.46 -11.94
CA PRO A 34 1.81 -18.92 -11.96
C PRO A 34 2.67 -19.59 -10.87
N HIS A 35 3.62 -18.85 -10.29
CA HIS A 35 4.57 -19.36 -9.29
C HIS A 35 4.70 -18.48 -8.03
N ARG A 36 3.93 -17.41 -7.89
CA ARG A 36 4.02 -16.48 -6.75
C ARG A 36 2.85 -15.54 -6.67
N ARG A 37 2.54 -15.05 -5.47
CA ARG A 37 1.63 -13.91 -5.26
C ARG A 37 2.46 -12.64 -5.12
N LEU A 38 2.09 -11.59 -5.84
CA LEU A 38 2.76 -10.29 -5.84
C LEU A 38 1.78 -9.16 -5.53
N LEU A 39 2.31 -8.02 -5.12
CA LEU A 39 1.57 -6.77 -5.10
C LEU A 39 1.78 -5.99 -6.40
N CYS A 40 0.68 -5.75 -7.11
CA CYS A 40 0.61 -4.81 -8.21
C CYS A 40 0.16 -3.43 -7.70
N VAL A 41 0.74 -2.37 -8.27
CA VAL A 41 0.37 -0.99 -7.97
C VAL A 41 -1.07 -0.74 -8.46
N GLY A 42 -1.96 -0.41 -7.54
CA GLY A 42 -3.33 -0.01 -7.83
C GLY A 42 -3.51 1.51 -7.84
N PRO A 43 -4.77 1.98 -7.88
CA PRO A 43 -5.07 3.40 -7.85
C PRO A 43 -4.59 4.07 -6.56
N VAL A 44 -4.12 5.30 -6.70
CA VAL A 44 -3.69 6.14 -5.57
C VAL A 44 -4.64 7.31 -5.46
N GLN A 45 -5.30 7.44 -4.32
CA GLN A 45 -6.15 8.58 -3.99
C GLN A 45 -5.34 9.61 -3.21
N THR A 46 -5.31 10.85 -3.71
CA THR A 46 -4.65 11.96 -3.03
C THR A 46 -5.57 12.59 -2.01
N GLY A 47 -5.10 12.79 -0.79
CA GLY A 47 -5.77 13.68 0.15
C GLY A 47 -5.72 15.10 -0.42
N GLY A 48 -6.88 15.73 -0.65
CA GLY A 48 -7.00 17.02 -1.36
C GLY A 48 -6.31 18.22 -0.71
N LYS A 49 -5.57 18.04 0.38
CA LYS A 49 -4.81 19.07 1.11
C LYS A 49 -3.30 18.84 1.10
N THR A 50 -2.81 17.94 0.25
CA THR A 50 -1.39 17.56 0.21
C THR A 50 -0.64 18.34 -0.85
N SER A 51 0.38 19.09 -0.43
CA SER A 51 1.26 19.83 -1.34
C SER A 51 2.25 18.92 -2.07
N LEU A 52 2.47 17.70 -1.56
CA LEU A 52 3.43 16.76 -2.13
C LEU A 52 2.76 15.83 -3.14
N PRO A 53 3.44 15.50 -4.25
CA PRO A 53 2.89 14.61 -5.26
C PRO A 53 2.77 13.19 -4.72
N ARG A 54 1.71 12.49 -5.13
CA ARG A 54 1.44 11.10 -4.72
C ARG A 54 2.60 10.13 -4.96
N SER A 55 3.44 10.39 -5.97
CA SER A 55 4.60 9.56 -6.32
C SER A 55 5.73 9.65 -5.30
N ALA A 56 5.82 10.73 -4.53
CA ALA A 56 6.91 10.93 -3.56
C ALA A 56 6.96 9.83 -2.50
N PHE A 57 5.78 9.32 -2.10
CA PHE A 57 5.67 8.29 -1.06
C PHE A 57 5.28 6.91 -1.60
N GLN A 58 5.15 6.76 -2.92
CA GLN A 58 4.66 5.51 -3.50
C GLN A 58 5.60 4.33 -3.24
N THR A 59 6.92 4.55 -3.31
CA THR A 59 7.93 3.52 -3.01
C THR A 59 7.87 3.09 -1.54
N ALA A 60 7.77 4.05 -0.61
CA ALA A 60 7.69 3.78 0.82
C ALA A 60 6.36 3.07 1.17
N ALA A 61 5.24 3.53 0.60
CA ALA A 61 3.94 2.90 0.75
C ALA A 61 3.94 1.46 0.23
N ARG A 62 4.61 1.20 -0.91
CA ARG A 62 4.75 -0.15 -1.46
C ARG A 62 5.55 -1.06 -0.54
N ALA A 63 6.71 -0.62 -0.05
CA ALA A 63 7.53 -1.41 0.85
C ALA A 63 6.78 -1.77 2.16
N PHE A 64 6.02 -0.82 2.69
CA PHE A 64 5.15 -1.05 3.84
C PHE A 64 4.04 -2.07 3.53
N ALA A 65 3.33 -1.89 2.40
CA ALA A 65 2.28 -2.81 1.98
C ALA A 65 2.82 -4.23 1.72
N GLU A 66 3.99 -4.37 1.10
CA GLU A 66 4.64 -5.67 0.87
C GLU A 66 5.00 -6.36 2.20
N ARG A 67 5.52 -5.62 3.17
CA ARG A 67 5.83 -6.16 4.51
C ARG A 67 4.56 -6.64 5.23
N GLU A 68 3.50 -5.85 5.20
CA GLU A 68 2.23 -6.21 5.83
C GLU A 68 1.53 -7.37 5.09
N ALA A 69 1.67 -7.44 3.77
CA ALA A 69 1.18 -8.56 2.96
C ALA A 69 1.90 -9.88 3.29
N ARG A 70 3.24 -9.86 3.37
CA ARG A 70 4.04 -11.04 3.75
C ARG A 70 3.70 -11.51 5.15
N LYS A 71 3.60 -10.58 6.11
CA LYS A 71 3.21 -10.87 7.50
C LYS A 71 1.81 -11.49 7.59
N ALA A 72 0.92 -11.10 6.69
CA ALA A 72 -0.44 -11.63 6.60
C ALA A 72 -0.56 -12.92 5.76
N GLY A 73 0.53 -13.42 5.18
CA GLY A 73 0.51 -14.60 4.28
C GLY A 73 -0.23 -14.36 2.96
N LEU A 74 -0.39 -13.09 2.55
CA LEU A 74 -1.06 -12.72 1.30
C LEU A 74 -0.11 -12.89 0.10
N ILE A 75 1.18 -12.68 0.32
CA ILE A 75 2.25 -12.84 -0.68
C ILE A 75 3.41 -13.62 -0.09
N GLU A 76 4.26 -14.19 -0.95
CA GLU A 76 5.46 -14.96 -0.58
C GLU A 76 6.72 -14.10 -0.50
#